data_AF-A0A2H5P5F7-F1
#
_entry.id   AF-A0A2H5P5F7-F1
#
_cell.length_a   1.000
_cell.length_b   1.000
_cell.length_c   1.000
_cell.angle_alpha   90.00
_cell.angle_beta   90.00
_cell.angle_gamma   90.00
#
_symmetry.space_group_name_H-M   'P 1'
#
loop_
_entity.id
_entity.type
_entity.pdbx_description
1 polymer ?
#
loop_
_entity_poly.entity_id
_entity_poly.type
_entity_poly.pdbx_seq_one_letter_code
_entity_poly.pdbx_strand_id
1 'polypeptide(L)'
;MAMSVSIVAVVTALHLIAFVFAVGAERRRSTAKVVPDQYDEMTYCVYSTDASTVYGLSAFGLLLISQAVVNGVTRCLCFGKGLVTGTSSTTWAVFFFIVSWVSFLGAEACLLAGSARNAYHTKYRKIFGGGDLSCATLRKGVFAAGAALTLLSLAGSILYYWAHTRADTGGWEKHRNEGLGMAMQQQQPGNDFEKA
;
A
#
# COMPACT_ATOMS: atom_id res chain seq x y z
N MET A 1 -8.97 16.92 8.41
CA MET A 1 -7.92 16.64 9.43
C MET A 1 -6.55 17.06 8.91
N ALA A 2 -5.63 17.52 9.76
CA ALA A 2 -4.25 17.79 9.33
C ALA A 2 -3.48 16.49 9.08
N MET A 3 -2.56 16.49 8.11
CA MET A 3 -1.71 15.33 7.81
C MET A 3 -0.83 14.99 9.03
N SER A 4 -1.07 13.85 9.66
CA SER A 4 -0.26 13.41 10.79
C SER A 4 1.10 12.90 10.30
N VAL A 5 2.16 13.63 10.67
CA VAL A 5 3.55 13.28 10.33
C VAL A 5 3.91 11.89 10.86
N SER A 6 3.43 11.54 12.06
CA SER A 6 3.67 10.23 12.67
C SER A 6 3.11 9.08 11.82
N ILE A 7 1.92 9.26 11.23
CA ILE A 7 1.28 8.23 10.40
C ILE A 7 2.06 8.04 9.10
N VAL A 8 2.43 9.14 8.45
CA VAL A 8 3.26 9.10 7.24
C VAL A 8 4.60 8.44 7.52
N ALA A 9 5.25 8.77 8.64
CA ALA A 9 6.52 8.18 9.05
C ALA A 9 6.40 6.66 9.27
N VAL A 10 5.37 6.20 9.98
CA VAL A 10 5.13 4.77 10.23
C VAL A 10 4.86 4.01 8.93
N VAL A 11 3.96 4.52 8.08
CA VAL A 11 3.63 3.91 6.78
C VAL A 11 4.87 3.85 5.89
N THR A 12 5.66 4.91 5.85
CA THR A 12 6.90 4.95 5.08
C THR A 12 7.91 3.93 5.59
N ALA A 13 8.14 3.87 6.91
CA ALA A 13 9.06 2.91 7.50
C ALA A 13 8.65 1.45 7.20
N LEU A 14 7.37 1.12 7.34
CA LEU A 14 6.85 -0.22 7.06
C LEU A 14 7.09 -0.62 5.59
N HIS A 15 6.79 0.27 4.64
CA HIS A 15 7.02 0.01 3.22
C HIS A 15 8.51 -0.10 2.87
N LEU A 16 9.37 0.72 3.47
CA LEU A 16 10.82 0.63 3.22
C LEU A 16 11.42 -0.67 3.77
N ILE A 17 10.99 -1.11 4.95
CA ILE A 17 11.43 -2.40 5.50
C ILE A 17 10.89 -3.54 4.63
N ALA A 18 9.63 -3.48 4.21
CA ALA A 18 9.04 -4.47 3.30
C ALA A 18 9.79 -4.53 1.95
N PHE A 19 10.16 -3.38 1.40
CA PHE A 19 10.98 -3.30 0.18
C PHE A 19 12.34 -3.97 0.36
N VAL A 20 13.03 -3.69 1.47
CA VAL A 20 14.33 -4.33 1.78
C VAL A 20 14.17 -5.84 1.92
N PHE A 21 13.10 -6.32 2.56
CA PHE A 21 12.80 -7.74 2.67
C PHE A 21 12.44 -8.37 1.31
N ALA A 22 11.68 -7.69 0.45
CA ALA A 22 11.39 -8.16 -0.90
C ALA A 22 12.67 -8.29 -1.76
N VAL A 23 13.57 -7.31 -1.69
CA VAL A 23 14.89 -7.38 -2.35
C VAL A 23 15.76 -8.48 -1.73
N GLY A 24 15.73 -8.62 -0.41
CA GLY A 24 16.41 -9.69 0.33
C GLY A 24 15.91 -11.08 -0.09
N ALA A 25 14.60 -11.23 -0.27
CA ALA A 25 13.97 -12.44 -0.77
C ALA A 25 14.45 -12.78 -2.18
N GLU A 26 14.61 -11.79 -3.06
CA GLU A 26 15.11 -12.02 -4.42
C GLU A 26 16.62 -12.36 -4.44
N ARG A 27 17.42 -11.72 -3.58
CA ARG A 27 18.86 -12.03 -3.47
C ARG A 27 19.13 -13.39 -2.85
N ARG A 28 18.30 -13.84 -1.90
CA ARG A 28 18.44 -15.14 -1.21
C ARG A 28 17.55 -16.23 -1.78
N ARG A 29 17.09 -16.04 -3.01
CA ARG A 29 16.23 -16.98 -3.71
C ARG A 29 16.85 -18.37 -3.78
N SER A 30 16.03 -19.40 -3.57
CA SER A 30 16.53 -20.78 -3.58
C SER A 30 17.01 -21.19 -4.97
N THR A 31 18.22 -21.73 -5.04
CA THR A 31 18.80 -22.33 -6.25
C THR A 31 18.77 -23.84 -6.12
N ALA A 32 18.32 -24.52 -7.16
CA ALA A 32 18.40 -25.97 -7.23
C ALA A 32 19.77 -26.40 -7.77
N LYS A 33 20.41 -27.36 -7.12
CA LYS A 33 21.58 -28.08 -7.66
C LYS A 33 21.19 -29.50 -7.97
N VAL A 34 21.51 -29.96 -9.17
CA VAL A 34 21.39 -31.38 -9.54
C VAL A 34 22.57 -32.10 -8.89
N VAL A 35 22.28 -33.07 -8.03
CA VAL A 35 23.29 -33.93 -7.39
C VAL A 35 23.01 -35.37 -7.80
N PRO A 36 24.02 -36.12 -8.29
CA PRO A 36 23.88 -37.55 -8.55
C PRO A 36 23.81 -38.31 -7.21
N ASP A 37 22.93 -39.31 -7.13
CA ASP A 37 22.92 -40.23 -6.00
C ASP A 37 24.14 -41.18 -6.06
N GLN A 38 24.64 -41.63 -4.90
CA GLN A 38 25.80 -42.53 -4.83
C GLN A 38 25.43 -44.01 -4.96
N TYR A 39 24.15 -44.37 -4.78
CA TYR A 39 23.69 -45.76 -4.73
C TYR A 39 22.80 -46.16 -5.92
N ASP A 40 22.33 -45.20 -6.71
CA ASP A 40 21.46 -45.43 -7.87
C ASP A 40 21.82 -44.44 -9.00
N GLU A 41 21.54 -44.78 -10.25
CA GLU A 41 21.67 -43.91 -11.44
C GLU A 41 20.63 -42.75 -11.47
N MET A 42 20.16 -42.34 -10.29
CA MET A 42 19.10 -41.37 -10.09
C MET A 42 19.70 -40.01 -9.72
N THR A 43 19.32 -38.97 -10.45
CA THR A 43 19.69 -37.58 -10.11
C THR A 43 18.56 -36.94 -9.31
N TYR A 44 18.89 -36.20 -8.26
CA TYR A 44 17.92 -35.46 -7.46
C TYR A 44 18.31 -33.97 -7.33
N CYS A 45 17.30 -33.09 -7.30
CA CYS A 45 17.52 -31.67 -7.10
C CYS A 45 17.62 -31.38 -5.59
N VAL A 46 18.78 -30.91 -5.13
CA VAL A 46 18.96 -30.34 -3.79
C VAL A 46 18.59 -28.86 -3.83
N TYR A 47 17.62 -28.47 -3.02
CA TYR A 47 17.20 -27.08 -2.87
C TYR A 47 17.86 -26.44 -1.64
N SER A 48 18.32 -25.19 -1.78
CA SER A 48 18.84 -24.40 -0.67
C SER A 48 17.73 -23.92 0.28
N THR A 49 18.12 -23.53 1.50
CA THR A 49 17.26 -23.08 2.62
C THR A 49 16.12 -22.12 2.23
N ASP A 50 14.98 -22.21 2.93
CA ASP A 50 13.78 -21.38 2.76
C ASP A 50 13.92 -19.91 3.23
N ALA A 51 15.13 -19.36 3.26
CA ALA A 51 15.39 -18.00 3.72
C ALA A 51 14.56 -16.96 2.91
N SER A 52 14.48 -17.13 1.59
CA SER A 52 13.69 -16.27 0.71
C SER A 52 12.19 -16.26 1.06
N THR A 53 11.63 -17.41 1.44
CA THR A 53 10.23 -17.55 1.86
C THR A 53 9.96 -16.75 3.12
N VAL A 54 10.87 -16.80 4.11
CA VAL A 54 10.73 -16.03 5.35
C VAL A 54 10.76 -14.53 5.07
N TYR A 55 11.70 -14.05 4.26
CA TYR A 55 11.74 -12.64 3.88
C TYR A 55 10.50 -12.21 3.08
N GLY A 56 10.03 -13.04 2.15
CA GLY A 56 8.83 -12.78 1.36
C GLY A 56 7.55 -12.68 2.20
N LEU A 57 7.33 -13.64 3.11
CA LEU A 57 6.21 -13.62 4.04
C LEU A 57 6.30 -12.48 5.08
N SER A 58 7.52 -12.13 5.50
CA SER A 58 7.73 -10.97 6.38
C SER A 58 7.38 -9.66 5.68
N ALA A 59 7.80 -9.51 4.41
CA ALA A 59 7.44 -8.35 3.59
C ALA A 59 5.92 -8.23 3.40
N PHE A 60 5.26 -9.35 3.09
CA PHE A 60 3.81 -9.47 2.99
C PHE A 60 3.11 -9.00 4.28
N GLY A 61 3.54 -9.50 5.43
CA GLY A 61 2.97 -9.09 6.72
C GLY A 61 3.12 -7.59 7.00
N LEU A 62 4.28 -7.00 6.68
CA LEU A 62 4.54 -5.57 6.87
C LEU A 62 3.66 -4.69 5.98
N LEU A 63 3.45 -5.09 4.72
CA LEU A 63 2.56 -4.38 3.80
C LEU A 63 1.10 -4.44 4.26
N LEU A 64 0.63 -5.61 4.70
CA LEU A 64 -0.71 -5.77 5.27
C LEU A 64 -0.93 -4.84 6.46
N ILE A 65 0.01 -4.79 7.39
CA ILE A 65 -0.06 -3.90 8.55
C ILE A 65 -0.11 -2.44 8.08
N SER A 66 0.74 -2.06 7.12
CA SER A 66 0.75 -0.69 6.62
C SER A 66 -0.56 -0.30 5.95
N GLN A 67 -1.14 -1.17 5.10
CA GLN A 67 -2.41 -0.92 4.45
C GLN A 67 -3.56 -0.86 5.46
N ALA A 68 -3.52 -1.71 6.50
CA ALA A 68 -4.50 -1.67 7.60
C ALA A 68 -4.44 -0.37 8.40
N VAL A 69 -3.24 0.17 8.67
CA VAL A 69 -3.06 1.47 9.34
C VAL A 69 -3.68 2.60 8.53
N VAL A 70 -3.38 2.67 7.23
CA VAL A 70 -3.94 3.71 6.33
C VAL A 70 -5.46 3.60 6.27
N ASN A 71 -6.00 2.40 6.11
CA ASN A 71 -7.45 2.15 6.06
C ASN A 71 -8.15 2.49 7.39
N GLY A 72 -7.54 2.15 8.52
CA GLY A 72 -8.07 2.44 9.85
C GLY A 72 -8.12 3.94 10.15
N VAL A 73 -7.06 4.67 9.79
CA VAL A 73 -6.98 6.13 9.99
C VAL A 73 -7.95 6.87 9.07
N THR A 74 -8.05 6.45 7.80
CA THR A 74 -8.96 7.05 6.82
C THR A 74 -10.40 6.52 6.93
N ARG A 75 -10.66 5.63 7.90
CA ARG A 75 -11.96 4.99 8.21
C ARG A 75 -12.65 4.36 6.99
N CYS A 76 -11.89 3.84 6.02
CA CYS A 76 -12.35 3.31 4.73
C CYS A 76 -13.43 4.17 4.04
N LEU A 77 -13.20 4.60 2.79
CA LEU A 77 -14.25 5.29 2.01
C LEU A 77 -15.59 4.52 1.93
N CYS A 78 -15.59 3.21 2.19
CA CYS A 78 -16.78 2.36 2.29
C CYS A 78 -17.65 2.56 3.56
N PHE A 79 -17.09 3.08 4.67
CA PHE A 79 -17.81 3.27 5.95
C PHE A 79 -17.74 4.70 6.50
N GLY A 80 -16.95 5.59 5.86
CA GLY A 80 -16.88 7.00 6.20
C GLY A 80 -18.08 7.81 5.68
N LYS A 81 -18.24 9.03 6.21
CA LYS A 81 -19.08 10.06 5.57
C LYS A 81 -18.54 10.27 4.15
N GLY A 82 -19.39 10.08 3.13
CA GLY A 82 -19.00 10.29 1.74
C GLY A 82 -18.27 11.61 1.59
N LEU A 83 -17.04 11.57 1.05
CA LEU A 83 -16.28 12.77 0.72
C LEU A 83 -17.22 13.73 -0.01
N VAL A 84 -17.32 14.98 0.45
CA VAL A 84 -18.22 15.98 -0.14
C VAL A 84 -17.98 16.01 -1.64
N THR A 85 -18.97 15.50 -2.38
CA THR A 85 -18.93 15.31 -3.82
C THR A 85 -18.94 16.70 -4.46
N GLY A 86 -17.84 17.12 -5.09
CA GLY A 86 -17.84 18.39 -5.84
C GLY A 86 -16.50 19.07 -6.09
N THR A 87 -15.41 18.68 -5.42
CA THR A 87 -14.10 19.36 -5.58
C THR A 87 -13.08 18.47 -6.28
N SER A 88 -12.21 19.04 -7.13
CA SER A 88 -11.11 18.34 -7.85
C SER A 88 -10.24 17.45 -6.94
N SER A 89 -10.12 17.82 -5.66
CA SER A 89 -9.39 17.06 -4.63
C SER A 89 -10.00 15.68 -4.33
N THR A 90 -11.33 15.52 -4.45
CA THR A 90 -12.03 14.25 -4.17
C THR A 90 -11.73 13.21 -5.25
N THR A 91 -11.74 13.61 -6.53
CA THR A 91 -11.38 12.72 -7.65
C THR A 91 -9.93 12.23 -7.55
N TRP A 92 -9.01 13.11 -7.18
CA TRP A 92 -7.61 12.75 -6.94
C TRP A 92 -7.44 11.77 -5.77
N ALA A 93 -8.20 11.94 -4.69
CA ALA A 93 -8.17 11.01 -3.56
C ALA A 93 -8.63 9.60 -3.96
N VAL A 94 -9.72 9.50 -4.74
CA VAL A 94 -10.23 8.20 -5.24
C VAL A 94 -9.22 7.55 -6.20
N PHE A 95 -8.60 8.32 -7.09
CA PHE A 95 -7.58 7.81 -8.00
C PHE A 95 -6.40 7.22 -7.25
N PHE A 96 -5.82 7.98 -6.30
CA PHE A 96 -4.69 7.49 -5.50
C PHE A 96 -5.06 6.31 -4.60
N PHE A 97 -6.30 6.27 -4.10
CA PHE A 97 -6.83 5.12 -3.39
C PHE A 97 -6.77 3.86 -4.27
N ILE A 98 -7.31 3.93 -5.50
CA ILE A 98 -7.30 2.79 -6.43
C ILE A 98 -5.86 2.37 -6.74
N VAL A 99 -4.97 3.31 -7.06
CA VAL A 99 -3.56 3.02 -7.35
C VAL A 99 -2.87 2.35 -6.16
N SER A 100 -3.11 2.85 -4.95
CA SER A 100 -2.57 2.28 -3.71
C SER A 100 -3.03 0.83 -3.53
N TRP A 101 -4.33 0.57 -3.70
CA TRP A 101 -4.93 -0.76 -3.54
C TRP A 101 -4.47 -1.75 -4.59
N VAL A 102 -4.46 -1.36 -5.87
CA VAL A 102 -4.01 -2.23 -6.96
C VAL A 102 -2.54 -2.58 -6.80
N SER A 103 -1.70 -1.60 -6.45
CA SER A 103 -0.27 -1.83 -6.21
C SER A 103 -0.05 -2.72 -4.98
N PHE A 104 -0.80 -2.49 -3.91
CA PHE A 104 -0.77 -3.32 -2.70
C PHE A 104 -1.14 -4.77 -3.01
N LEU A 105 -2.32 -5.02 -3.61
CA LEU A 105 -2.77 -6.37 -3.95
C LEU A 105 -1.82 -7.07 -4.93
N GLY A 106 -1.25 -6.32 -5.88
CA GLY A 106 -0.23 -6.83 -6.78
C GLY A 106 1.04 -7.23 -6.05
N ALA A 107 1.54 -6.39 -5.14
CA ALA A 107 2.72 -6.70 -4.33
C ALA A 107 2.51 -7.95 -3.48
N GLU A 108 1.37 -8.04 -2.79
CA GLU A 108 0.96 -9.18 -1.97
C GLU A 108 0.90 -10.47 -2.78
N ALA A 109 0.26 -10.43 -3.95
CA ALA A 109 0.19 -11.58 -4.86
C ALA A 109 1.58 -12.01 -5.33
N CYS A 110 2.47 -11.08 -5.69
CA CYS A 110 3.85 -11.38 -6.07
C CYS A 110 4.66 -11.99 -4.92
N LEU A 111 4.54 -11.45 -3.70
CA LEU A 111 5.26 -11.92 -2.52
C LEU A 111 4.76 -13.29 -2.05
N LEU A 112 3.44 -13.51 -2.04
CA LEU A 112 2.84 -14.81 -1.73
C LEU A 112 3.18 -15.85 -2.80
N ALA A 113 3.01 -15.52 -4.08
CA ALA A 113 3.33 -16.44 -5.16
C ALA A 113 4.82 -16.81 -5.17
N GLY A 114 5.71 -15.83 -4.96
CA GLY A 114 7.15 -16.05 -4.83
C GLY A 114 7.49 -16.95 -3.65
N SER A 115 6.89 -16.68 -2.49
CA SER A 115 7.12 -17.46 -1.26
C SER A 115 6.57 -18.88 -1.35
N ALA A 116 5.34 -19.04 -1.86
CA ALA A 116 4.71 -20.34 -2.05
C ALA A 116 5.49 -21.19 -3.05
N ARG A 117 5.88 -20.62 -4.20
CA ARG A 117 6.71 -21.33 -5.18
C ARG A 117 8.06 -21.73 -4.58
N ASN A 118 8.68 -20.90 -3.74
CA ASN A 118 9.91 -21.26 -3.06
C ASN A 118 9.71 -22.39 -2.02
N ALA A 119 8.60 -22.40 -1.27
CA ALA A 119 8.32 -23.40 -0.23
C ALA A 119 7.81 -24.76 -0.77
N TYR A 120 7.09 -24.77 -1.89
CA TYR A 120 6.56 -26.02 -2.46
C TYR A 120 7.66 -26.91 -3.05
N HIS A 121 8.76 -26.33 -3.53
CA HIS A 121 9.89 -27.10 -4.07
C HIS A 121 10.84 -27.64 -2.99
N THR A 122 10.75 -27.16 -1.75
CA THR A 122 11.54 -27.70 -0.62
C THR A 122 10.85 -28.86 0.09
N LYS A 123 9.52 -29.02 -0.01
CA LYS A 123 8.79 -29.97 0.86
C LYS A 123 8.42 -31.34 0.30
N TYR A 124 8.13 -31.58 -0.99
CA TYR A 124 7.71 -32.93 -1.44
C TYR A 124 8.02 -33.30 -2.92
N ARG A 125 9.09 -34.10 -3.09
CA ARG A 125 9.28 -35.30 -3.95
C ARG A 125 8.28 -35.60 -5.10
N LYS A 126 8.83 -35.89 -6.29
CA LYS A 126 8.56 -37.15 -7.03
C LYS A 126 9.75 -37.50 -7.94
N ILE A 127 10.23 -38.73 -7.76
CA ILE A 127 10.96 -39.51 -8.77
C ILE A 127 10.26 -39.33 -10.11
N PHE A 128 10.97 -38.89 -11.15
CA PHE A 128 10.42 -38.88 -12.49
C PHE A 128 11.45 -39.43 -13.47
N GLY A 129 11.28 -40.72 -13.77
CA GLY A 129 11.79 -41.34 -14.98
C GLY A 129 11.03 -40.81 -16.20
N GLY A 130 11.47 -39.67 -16.70
CA GLY A 130 11.01 -39.08 -17.95
C GLY A 130 12.02 -38.02 -18.37
N GLY A 131 12.52 -38.14 -19.61
CA GLY A 131 13.60 -37.30 -20.14
C GLY A 131 13.38 -35.81 -19.91
N ASP A 132 14.49 -35.12 -19.65
CA ASP A 132 14.65 -33.66 -19.51
C ASP A 132 14.32 -33.06 -18.13
N LEU A 133 15.14 -33.41 -17.11
CA LEU A 133 15.13 -32.74 -15.80
C LEU A 133 15.62 -31.28 -15.90
N SER A 134 14.70 -30.35 -16.10
CA SER A 134 14.92 -28.93 -15.76
C SER A 134 14.42 -28.68 -14.34
N CYS A 135 15.33 -28.67 -13.34
CA CYS A 135 14.95 -28.33 -11.96
C CYS A 135 14.21 -26.99 -11.98
N ALA A 136 12.92 -26.99 -11.63
CA ALA A 136 12.11 -25.78 -11.64
C ALA A 136 12.67 -24.82 -10.59
N THR A 137 13.22 -23.70 -11.06
CA THR A 137 13.59 -22.56 -10.23
C THR A 137 12.57 -21.45 -10.47
N LEU A 138 12.34 -20.59 -9.48
CA LEU A 138 11.42 -19.44 -9.61
C LEU A 138 11.74 -18.63 -10.90
N ARG A 139 10.83 -17.85 -11.49
CA ARG A 139 11.27 -16.94 -12.56
C ARG A 139 12.00 -15.74 -11.95
N LYS A 140 13.15 -15.33 -12.50
CA LYS A 140 13.83 -14.10 -12.03
C LYS A 140 12.85 -12.94 -12.21
N GLY A 141 12.64 -12.15 -11.18
CA GLY A 141 11.84 -10.94 -11.23
C GLY A 141 10.49 -10.98 -10.48
N VAL A 142 10.07 -12.12 -9.92
CA VAL A 142 8.78 -12.16 -9.18
C VAL A 142 8.87 -11.34 -7.89
N PHE A 143 9.93 -11.51 -7.09
CA PHE A 143 10.12 -10.68 -5.91
C PHE A 143 10.56 -9.25 -6.28
N ALA A 144 11.27 -9.07 -7.41
CA ALA A 144 11.59 -7.73 -7.90
C ALA A 144 10.32 -6.94 -8.30
N ALA A 145 9.36 -7.59 -8.95
CA ALA A 145 8.06 -6.99 -9.27
C ALA A 145 7.29 -6.65 -7.97
N GLY A 146 7.29 -7.55 -6.99
CA GLY A 146 6.73 -7.28 -5.66
C GLY A 146 7.37 -6.05 -4.98
N ALA A 147 8.70 -5.92 -5.08
CA ALA A 147 9.43 -4.77 -4.55
C ALA A 147 9.07 -3.46 -5.28
N ALA A 148 8.93 -3.49 -6.61
CA ALA A 148 8.50 -2.31 -7.38
C ALA A 148 7.07 -1.88 -7.03
N LEU A 149 6.14 -2.84 -6.93
CA LEU A 149 4.76 -2.61 -6.54
C LEU A 149 4.64 -2.12 -5.10
N THR A 150 5.55 -2.54 -4.21
CA THR A 150 5.67 -1.99 -2.84
C THR A 150 5.96 -0.49 -2.85
N LEU A 151 6.90 -0.02 -3.68
CA LEU A 151 7.20 1.41 -3.79
C LEU A 151 6.05 2.20 -4.43
N LEU A 152 5.37 1.62 -5.42
CA LEU A 152 4.16 2.21 -6.00
C LEU A 152 3.03 2.31 -4.97
N SER A 153 2.87 1.29 -4.13
CA SER A 153 1.90 1.29 -3.03
C SER A 153 2.23 2.35 -1.97
N LEU A 154 3.53 2.54 -1.65
CA LEU A 154 3.98 3.62 -0.77
C LEU A 154 3.61 5.00 -1.31
N ALA A 155 3.97 5.27 -2.58
CA ALA A 155 3.65 6.53 -3.23
C ALA A 155 2.14 6.77 -3.28
N GLY A 156 1.38 5.76 -3.68
CA GLY A 156 -0.09 5.79 -3.68
C GLY A 156 -0.68 6.07 -2.31
N SER A 157 -0.18 5.41 -1.25
CA SER A 157 -0.64 5.57 0.13
C SER A 157 -0.41 6.98 0.67
N ILE A 158 0.78 7.56 0.44
CA ILE A 158 1.11 8.92 0.89
C ILE A 158 0.23 9.93 0.16
N LEU A 159 0.12 9.80 -1.16
CA LEU A 159 -0.65 10.73 -1.98
C LEU A 159 -2.15 10.62 -1.71
N TYR A 160 -2.65 9.40 -1.45
CA TYR A 160 -4.01 9.16 -0.98
C TYR A 160 -4.24 9.83 0.37
N TYR A 161 -3.38 9.62 1.37
CA TYR A 161 -3.53 10.22 2.69
C TYR A 161 -3.50 11.75 2.63
N TRP A 162 -2.62 12.32 1.80
CA TRP A 162 -2.56 13.76 1.56
C TRP A 162 -3.83 14.29 0.89
N ALA A 163 -4.27 13.67 -0.20
CA ALA A 163 -5.50 14.09 -0.90
C ALA A 163 -6.75 13.94 -0.01
N HIS A 164 -6.80 12.88 0.80
CA HIS A 164 -7.88 12.62 1.75
C HIS A 164 -7.92 13.66 2.87
N THR A 165 -6.78 14.01 3.47
CA THR A 165 -6.71 15.04 4.51
C THR A 165 -7.12 16.42 4.00
N ARG A 166 -6.75 16.78 2.75
CA ARG A 166 -7.20 18.02 2.10
C ARG A 166 -8.70 18.04 1.80
N ALA A 167 -9.25 16.92 1.34
CA ALA A 167 -10.68 16.82 1.03
C ALA A 167 -11.54 16.81 2.31
N ASP A 168 -11.04 16.21 3.40
CA ASP A 168 -11.69 16.19 4.71
C ASP A 168 -11.66 17.56 5.42
N THR A 169 -10.68 18.43 5.12
CA THR A 169 -10.74 19.86 5.46
C THR A 169 -11.67 20.66 4.55
N GLY A 170 -12.68 20.01 3.96
CA GLY A 170 -13.64 20.50 2.97
C GLY A 170 -13.61 22.00 2.72
N GLY A 171 -12.92 22.41 1.65
CA GLY A 171 -13.08 23.74 1.06
C GLY A 171 -13.00 24.93 2.03
N TRP A 172 -12.32 24.83 3.18
CA TRP A 172 -12.00 25.99 3.99
C TRP A 172 -10.92 26.81 3.27
N GLU A 173 -11.28 27.44 2.15
CA GLU A 173 -10.83 28.80 1.95
C GLU A 173 -11.19 29.54 3.23
N LYS A 174 -10.16 29.91 3.97
CA LYS A 174 -10.29 30.93 5.00
C LYS A 174 -10.92 32.12 4.26
N HIS A 175 -12.22 32.37 4.41
CA HIS A 175 -12.83 33.65 4.05
C HIS A 175 -12.12 34.69 4.92
N ARG A 176 -10.93 35.11 4.48
CA ARG A 176 -10.17 36.18 5.06
C ARG A 176 -10.77 37.43 4.44
N ASN A 177 -11.66 38.05 5.20
CA ASN A 177 -12.44 39.25 4.92
C ASN A 177 -13.87 38.99 4.43
N GLU A 178 -14.70 38.36 5.26
CA GLU A 178 -16.06 38.90 5.38
C GLU A 178 -15.96 40.12 6.30
N GLY A 179 -15.95 41.30 5.69
CA GLY A 179 -16.14 42.56 6.39
C GLY A 179 -17.52 42.56 7.03
N LEU A 180 -17.60 42.04 8.25
CA LEU A 180 -18.70 42.23 9.19
C LEU A 180 -18.82 43.72 9.52
N GLY A 181 -19.47 44.47 8.62
CA GLY A 181 -20.01 45.80 8.90
C GLY A 181 -21.28 45.67 9.73
N MET A 182 -21.16 45.20 10.98
CA MET A 182 -22.24 45.27 11.97
C MET A 182 -22.20 46.66 12.61
N ALA A 183 -22.91 47.62 12.03
CA ALA A 183 -23.31 48.83 12.73
C ALA A 183 -24.82 48.77 12.98
N MET A 184 -25.19 48.45 14.23
CA MET A 184 -26.53 48.63 14.78
C MET A 184 -26.45 49.67 15.90
N GLN A 185 -27.06 50.84 15.68
CA GLN A 185 -27.66 51.76 16.67
C GLN A 185 -28.23 52.95 15.86
N GLN A 186 -29.45 53.46 16.03
CA GLN A 186 -30.34 53.44 17.19
C GLN A 186 -31.75 53.93 16.74
N GLN A 187 -32.81 53.36 17.32
CA GLN A 187 -34.21 53.71 17.11
C GLN A 187 -34.57 55.09 17.69
N GLN A 188 -35.28 55.91 16.90
CA GLN A 188 -36.26 57.02 17.12
C GLN A 188 -36.27 57.86 18.43
N PRO A 189 -36.70 59.15 18.36
CA PRO A 189 -38.14 59.44 18.52
C PRO A 189 -38.70 60.51 17.55
N GLY A 190 -40.01 60.45 17.29
CA GLY A 190 -40.74 61.40 16.46
C GLY A 190 -41.06 62.71 17.19
N ASN A 191 -41.50 63.70 16.42
CA ASN A 191 -42.36 64.81 16.85
C ASN A 191 -43.18 65.31 15.64
N ASP A 192 -44.49 65.32 15.81
CA ASP A 192 -45.50 65.94 14.95
C ASP A 192 -45.38 67.47 14.91
N PHE A 193 -45.82 68.06 13.79
CA PHE A 193 -46.49 69.36 13.53
C PHE A 193 -46.05 69.92 12.15
N GLU A 194 -46.84 70.50 11.25
CA GLU A 194 -48.27 70.69 11.00
C GLU A 194 -48.40 71.58 9.73
N LYS A 195 -49.42 71.35 8.87
CA LYS A 195 -50.06 72.25 7.86
C LYS A 195 -49.18 72.86 6.73
N ALA A 196 -49.63 73.04 5.48
CA ALA A 196 -50.96 73.11 4.87
C ALA A 196 -50.86 72.64 3.40
#